data_AF-A0A6I4TU42-F1
#
_entry.id   AF-A0A6I4TU42-F1
#
_cell.length_a   1.000
_cell.length_b   1.000
_cell.length_c   1.000
_cell.angle_alpha   90.00
_cell.angle_beta   90.00
_cell.angle_gamma   90.00
#
_symmetry.space_group_name_H-M   'P 1'
#
loop_
_entity.id
_entity.type
_entity.pdbx_description
1 polymer ?
#
loop_
_entity_poly.entity_id
_entity_poly.type
_entity_poly.pdbx_seq_one_letter_code
_entity_poly.pdbx_strand_id
1 'polypeptide(L)'
;MAEIRPYRSTPVFDQDRLPRALRARHDTKPGVWGLIRVITGQLKLTLLDAAGAPVAELILTPASPGRIAPQQPHFVTPIGPMQMQIDFYDQPPP
;
A
#
# COMPACT_ATOMS: atom_id res chain seq x y z
N MET A 1 -4.56 -0.46 -26.78
CA MET A 1 -5.18 -0.53 -25.45
C MET A 1 -4.56 0.58 -24.62
N ALA A 2 -5.34 1.38 -23.90
CA ALA A 2 -4.77 2.45 -23.08
C ALA A 2 -3.98 1.84 -21.91
N GLU A 3 -2.77 2.33 -21.66
CA GLU A 3 -1.98 1.91 -20.51
C GLU A 3 -2.61 2.47 -19.24
N ILE A 4 -2.89 1.61 -18.27
CA ILE A 4 -3.37 2.03 -16.94
C ILE A 4 -2.19 2.68 -16.22
N ARG A 5 -2.29 3.99 -15.98
CA ARG A 5 -1.25 4.80 -15.32
C ARG A 5 -1.78 5.38 -14.00
N PRO A 6 -0.93 5.52 -12.98
CA PRO A 6 -1.32 6.16 -11.73
C PRO A 6 -1.62 7.64 -11.99
N TYR A 7 -2.67 8.18 -11.38
CA TYR A 7 -2.94 9.62 -11.44
C TYR A 7 -2.09 10.39 -10.42
N ARG A 8 -1.56 9.70 -9.40
CA ARG A 8 -0.70 10.26 -8.36
C ARG A 8 0.19 9.19 -7.75
N SER A 9 1.41 9.58 -7.38
CA SER A 9 2.32 8.77 -6.58
C SER A 9 2.79 9.54 -5.35
N THR A 10 3.12 8.82 -4.27
CA THR A 10 3.80 9.42 -3.11
C THR A 10 5.29 9.66 -3.42
N PRO A 11 5.99 10.46 -2.60
CA PRO A 11 7.44 10.32 -2.48
C PRO A 11 7.83 8.90 -2.08
N VAL A 12 9.11 8.56 -2.26
CA VAL A 12 9.67 7.34 -1.71
C VAL A 12 9.82 7.50 -0.19
N PHE A 13 9.33 6.52 0.56
CA PHE A 13 9.49 6.44 2.00
C PHE A 13 10.49 5.34 2.34
N ASP A 14 11.38 5.64 3.30
CA ASP A 14 12.16 4.64 4.01
C ASP A 14 11.51 4.30 5.36
N GLN A 15 12.12 3.42 6.15
CA GLN A 15 11.60 3.01 7.46
C GLN A 15 11.44 4.17 8.45
N ASP A 16 12.26 5.21 8.34
CA ASP A 16 12.31 6.33 9.29
C ASP A 16 11.36 7.47 8.88
N ARG A 17 11.17 7.65 7.57
CA ARG A 17 10.32 8.68 6.96
C ARG A 17 8.91 8.20 6.67
N LEU A 18 8.60 6.91 6.87
CA LEU A 18 7.26 6.36 6.67
C LEU A 18 6.26 7.04 7.64
N PRO A 19 5.27 7.80 7.11
CA PRO A 19 4.33 8.52 7.95
C PRO A 19 3.56 7.59 8.89
N ARG A 20 3.37 8.03 10.15
CA ARG A 20 2.59 7.28 11.14
C ARG A 20 1.18 6.94 10.66
N ALA A 21 0.57 7.79 9.84
CA ALA A 21 -0.76 7.56 9.27
C ALA A 21 -0.82 6.26 8.42
N LEU A 22 0.24 5.94 7.67
CA LEU A 22 0.29 4.72 6.87
C LEU A 22 0.57 3.46 7.72
N ARG A 23 1.14 3.65 8.91
CA ARG A 23 1.39 2.60 9.91
C ARG A 23 0.21 2.34 10.84
N ALA A 24 -0.82 3.19 10.79
CA ALA A 24 -2.06 3.03 11.51
C ALA A 24 -3.18 2.62 10.55
N ARG A 25 -4.29 2.13 11.10
CA ARG A 25 -5.48 1.80 10.29
C ARG A 25 -5.92 3.02 9.48
N HIS A 26 -6.02 2.84 8.18
CA HIS A 26 -6.56 3.81 7.23
C HIS A 26 -7.12 3.07 6.01
N ASP A 27 -7.73 3.82 5.10
CA ASP A 27 -8.25 3.33 3.83
C ASP A 27 -8.09 4.38 2.73
N THR A 28 -8.34 3.95 1.49
CA THR A 28 -8.47 4.85 0.35
C THR A 28 -9.91 5.33 0.19
N LYS A 29 -10.09 6.46 -0.48
CA LYS A 29 -11.43 6.97 -0.83
C LYS A 29 -12.19 6.00 -1.76
N PRO A 30 -13.53 6.10 -1.85
CA PRO A 30 -14.30 5.40 -2.87
C PRO A 30 -13.70 5.59 -4.28
N GLY A 31 -13.63 4.49 -5.05
CA GLY A 31 -13.06 4.48 -6.40
C GLY A 31 -11.52 4.56 -6.47
N VAL A 32 -10.81 4.79 -5.36
CA VAL A 32 -9.35 4.93 -5.36
C VAL A 32 -8.67 3.61 -5.02
N TRP A 33 -7.88 3.09 -5.95
CA TRP A 33 -7.02 1.93 -5.75
C TRP A 33 -5.62 2.36 -5.30
N GLY A 34 -5.04 1.61 -4.37
CA GLY A 34 -3.65 1.77 -3.95
C GLY A 34 -2.77 0.63 -4.47
N LEU A 35 -1.60 0.95 -5.01
CA LEU A 35 -0.57 -0.02 -5.32
C LEU A 35 0.71 0.32 -4.54
N ILE A 36 1.02 -0.51 -3.55
CA ILE A 36 2.20 -0.39 -2.71
C ILE A 36 3.34 -1.15 -3.38
N ARG A 37 4.37 -0.42 -3.81
CA ARG A 37 5.58 -1.00 -4.40
C ARG A 37 6.74 -0.84 -3.44
N VAL A 38 7.36 -1.97 -3.10
CA VAL A 38 8.64 -1.98 -2.40
C VAL A 38 9.73 -1.83 -3.47
N ILE A 39 10.65 -0.89 -3.26
CA ILE A 39 11.81 -0.69 -4.12
C ILE A 39 12.97 -1.55 -3.61
N THR A 40 13.18 -1.57 -2.29
CA THR A 40 14.16 -2.42 -1.61
C THR A 40 13.63 -2.87 -0.24
N GLY A 41 14.14 -3.99 0.27
CA GLY A 41 13.75 -4.53 1.57
C GLY A 41 12.38 -5.22 1.55
N GLN A 42 11.69 -5.16 2.70
CA GLN A 42 10.40 -5.83 2.89
C GLN A 42 9.43 -4.96 3.71
N LEU A 43 8.14 -5.11 3.42
CA LEU A 43 7.06 -4.42 4.10
C LEU A 43 5.92 -5.39 4.38
N LYS A 44 5.45 -5.46 5.62
CA LYS A 44 4.20 -6.18 5.92
C LYS A 44 3.01 -5.29 5.61
N LEU A 45 2.06 -5.81 4.85
CA LEU A 45 0.73 -5.23 4.67
C LEU A 45 -0.26 -6.07 5.47
N THR A 46 -1.03 -5.43 6.35
CA THR A 46 -2.12 -6.07 7.09
C THR A 46 -3.45 -5.51 6.57
N LEU A 47 -4.28 -6.38 6.01
CA LEU A 47 -5.64 -6.06 5.59
C LEU A 47 -6.60 -6.33 6.74
N LEU A 48 -7.59 -5.43 6.90
CA LEU A 48 -8.55 -5.48 7.99
C LEU A 48 -9.98 -5.58 7.45
N ASP A 49 -10.89 -6.12 8.26
CA ASP A 49 -12.32 -5.97 8.03
C ASP A 49 -12.84 -4.59 8.50
N ALA A 50 -14.15 -4.39 8.38
CA ALA A 50 -14.82 -3.17 8.83
C ALA A 50 -14.71 -2.97 10.36
N ALA A 51 -14.69 -4.03 11.16
CA ALA A 51 -14.52 -3.96 12.61
C ALA A 51 -13.06 -3.65 13.01
N GLY A 52 -12.10 -3.86 12.11
CA GLY A 52 -10.67 -3.64 12.32
C GLY A 52 -9.90 -4.88 12.71
N ALA A 53 -10.50 -6.07 12.57
CA ALA A 53 -9.81 -7.32 12.79
C ALA A 53 -8.95 -7.67 11.55
N PRO A 54 -7.72 -8.19 11.74
CA PRO A 54 -6.90 -8.67 10.64
C PRO A 54 -7.58 -9.83 9.90
N VAL A 55 -7.69 -9.69 8.57
CA VAL A 55 -8.22 -10.74 7.68
C VAL A 55 -7.15 -11.36 6.79
N ALA A 56 -6.06 -10.63 6.53
CA ALA A 56 -4.91 -11.14 5.81
C ALA A 56 -3.64 -10.35 6.16
N GLU A 57 -2.50 -11.03 6.08
CA GLU A 57 -1.17 -10.40 6.13
C GLU A 57 -0.36 -10.83 4.92
N LEU A 58 0.32 -9.87 4.29
CA LEU A 58 1.11 -10.06 3.09
C LEU A 58 2.50 -9.48 3.29
N ILE A 59 3.54 -10.23 2.92
CA ILE A 59 4.90 -9.71 2.86
C ILE A 59 5.15 -9.18 1.45
N LEU A 60 5.30 -7.87 1.35
CA LEU A 60 5.59 -7.18 0.11
C LEU A 60 7.09 -7.12 -0.10
N THR A 61 7.50 -7.34 -1.34
CA THR A 61 8.89 -7.29 -1.81
C THR A 61 8.93 -6.58 -3.16
N PRO A 62 10.11 -6.25 -3.72
CA PRO A 62 10.17 -5.66 -5.06
C PRO A 62 9.51 -6.50 -6.16
N ALA A 63 9.42 -7.82 -5.96
CA ALA A 63 8.75 -8.73 -6.90
C ALA A 63 7.25 -8.91 -6.62
N SER A 64 6.76 -8.50 -5.44
CA SER A 64 5.38 -8.75 -4.98
C SER A 64 4.78 -7.47 -4.40
N PRO A 65 4.20 -6.60 -5.24
CA PRO A 65 3.56 -5.37 -4.78
C PRO A 65 2.19 -5.64 -4.16
N GLY A 66 1.78 -4.78 -3.22
CA GLY A 66 0.51 -4.89 -2.52
C GLY A 66 -0.59 -4.09 -3.21
N ARG A 67 -1.70 -4.74 -3.58
CA ARG A 67 -2.89 -4.07 -4.13
C ARG A 67 -3.92 -3.83 -3.03
N ILE A 68 -4.44 -2.60 -2.97
CA ILE A 68 -5.46 -2.17 -2.04
C ILE A 68 -6.70 -1.74 -2.83
N ALA A 69 -7.82 -2.41 -2.58
CA ALA A 69 -9.10 -2.05 -3.17
C ALA A 69 -9.66 -0.75 -2.56
N PRO A 70 -10.57 -0.05 -3.24
CA PRO A 70 -11.21 1.14 -2.70
C PRO A 70 -11.87 0.87 -1.35
N GLN A 71 -11.62 1.75 -0.37
CA GLN A 71 -12.15 1.66 0.99
C GLN A 71 -11.74 0.40 1.77
N GLN A 72 -10.75 -0.37 1.29
CA GLN A 72 -10.21 -1.51 2.03
C GLN A 72 -9.40 -1.00 3.23
N PRO A 73 -9.81 -1.24 4.49
CA PRO A 73 -9.04 -0.82 5.64
C PRO A 73 -7.76 -1.66 5.75
N HIS A 74 -6.64 -1.00 6.00
CA HIS A 74 -5.33 -1.63 6.07
C HIS A 74 -4.32 -0.76 6.81
N PHE A 75 -3.13 -1.31 7.06
CA PHE A 75 -1.94 -0.56 7.46
C PHE A 75 -0.67 -1.32 7.05
N VAL A 76 0.47 -0.63 7.09
CA VAL A 76 1.77 -1.25 6.77
C VAL A 76 2.75 -1.20 7.94
N THR A 77 3.61 -2.21 8.02
CA THR A 77 4.68 -2.32 9.02
C THR A 77 6.01 -2.60 8.32
N PRO A 78 7.02 -1.72 8.41
CA PRO A 78 8.37 -2.00 7.91
C PRO A 78 8.96 -3.27 8.54
N ILE A 79 9.63 -4.08 7.73
CA ILE A 79 10.41 -5.22 8.21
C ILE A 79 11.88 -4.90 7.94
N GLY A 80 12.53 -4.26 8.92
CA GLY A 80 13.89 -3.76 8.77
C GLY A 80 14.00 -2.59 7.78
N PRO A 81 15.22 -2.30 7.29
CA PRO A 81 15.45 -1.26 6.29
C PRO A 81 14.71 -1.56 4.99
N MET A 82 13.98 -0.57 4.47
CA MET A 82 13.19 -0.71 3.25
C MET A 82 13.02 0.63 2.55
N GLN A 83 12.65 0.57 1.28
CA GLN A 83 12.13 1.73 0.54
C GLN A 83 10.84 1.34 -0.17
N MET A 84 9.84 2.21 -0.14
CA MET A 84 8.56 1.98 -0.79
C MET A 84 7.98 3.25 -1.41
N GLN A 85 7.09 3.07 -2.38
CA GLN A 85 6.25 4.12 -2.96
C GLN A 85 4.82 3.60 -3.10
N ILE A 86 3.84 4.50 -2.97
CA ILE A 86 2.43 4.16 -3.22
C ILE A 86 1.95 4.93 -4.44
N ASP A 87 1.34 4.19 -5.35
CA ASP A 87 0.59 4.74 -6.47
C ASP A 87 -0.90 4.69 -6.24
N PHE A 88 -1.59 5.72 -6.72
CA PHE A 88 -3.04 5.81 -6.69
C PHE A 88 -3.61 5.80 -8.10
N TYR A 89 -4.61 4.95 -8.30
CA TYR A 89 -5.32 4.77 -9.57
C TYR A 89 -6.82 4.99 -9.35
N ASP A 90 -7.50 5.44 -10.40
CA ASP A 90 -8.97 5.60 -10.47
C ASP A 90 -9.68 4.34 -11.01
N GLN A 91 -8.89 3.30 -11.33
CA GLN A 91 -9.32 1.99 -11.81
C GLN A 91 -8.35 0.91 -11.28
N PRO A 92 -8.69 -0.39 -11.35
CA PRO A 92 -7.82 -1.45 -10.88
C PRO A 92 -6.41 -1.37 -11.51
N PRO A 93 -5.33 -1.37 -10.71
CA PRO A 93 -3.97 -1.30 -11.24
C PRO A 93 -3.62 -2.60 -11.99
N PRO A 94 -2.70 -2.51 -12.98
CA PRO A 94 -2.29 -3.65 -13.79
C PRO A 94 -1.64 -4.74 -12.94
#